data_AF-I4HD23-F1
#
_entry.id   AF-I4HD23-F1
#
_cell.length_a   1.000
_cell.length_b   1.000
_cell.length_c   1.000
_cell.angle_alpha   90.00
_cell.angle_beta   90.00
_cell.angle_gamma   90.00
#
_symmetry.space_group_name_H-M   'P 1'
#
loop_
_entity.id
_entity.type
_entity.pdbx_description
1 polymer ?
#
loop_
_entity_poly.entity_id
_entity_poly.type
_entity_poly.pdbx_seq_one_letter_code
_entity_poly.pdbx_strand_id
1 'polypeptide(L)'
;MKDLTMYKRTEKYVQQNISVTHQEEVKSILNQKNQSNQQNYEKIKNRLKSLLGQAKLFVSGRELEISSSDAQGRIISGFQKLIAEVYHNFQMLGGVTYKVEQFKHFLEPSQEGLFSNDLKDLSEPEKEVFNFTQKDKEKGLRTSMKSLTDNFQRKPYGWSEGAILCMVAKLCARGKLKVEREGNLLEGGALVEAICKSRNYSNILLQPQQKFTSSQVRKLKDFYEEFFAQPCGDNEPKAIYQKTQAAFKELSQSIQETLSEMDKYPFLSALEPARQTLNDVCNKPYDWYLTDLTEREDELLDLKEDVIDPIRSFMQGEQKRIYDRAKLLLETQKPNFSYINSDNLSQLRTVLTDTQCFKGSRMQQVKGLIESVEAEISSEVTREVEQAQEEIGLLQERMGKMAEFFQLSPVQQQEILKSFQDCCDSIAQEDLIAMIRSTRQKFETDTYPRLLSKMTKLTGVDGVSSQATRRVKESETQYIPSQTIKVNFGKAWLADEADVEEYLSAMREALMAEIKEGKRIQI
;
A
#
# COMPACT_ATOMS: atom_id res chain seq x y z
N MET A 1 50.41 72.04 -23.72
CA MET A 1 50.31 71.70 -25.15
C MET A 1 51.52 72.18 -25.96
N LYS A 2 51.90 73.48 -25.92
CA LYS A 2 53.07 74.01 -26.66
C LYS A 2 54.38 73.24 -26.41
N ASP A 3 54.68 72.90 -25.15
CA ASP A 3 55.91 72.18 -24.78
C ASP A 3 55.98 70.75 -25.36
N LEU A 4 54.84 70.04 -25.41
CA LEU A 4 54.75 68.69 -25.98
C LEU A 4 54.95 68.73 -27.49
N THR A 5 54.34 69.71 -28.16
CA THR A 5 54.53 69.94 -29.60
C THR A 5 55.99 70.27 -29.90
N MET A 6 56.63 71.10 -29.08
CA MET A 6 58.04 71.47 -29.25
C MET A 6 58.99 70.29 -29.01
N TYR A 7 58.70 69.45 -28.01
CA TYR A 7 59.42 68.20 -27.76
C TYR A 7 59.38 67.28 -29.00
N LYS A 8 58.19 67.04 -29.56
CA LYS A 8 58.03 66.20 -30.76
C LYS A 8 58.67 66.78 -32.02
N ARG A 9 58.62 68.11 -32.19
CA ARG A 9 59.33 68.79 -33.30
C ARG A 9 60.84 68.62 -33.18
N THR A 10 61.39 68.78 -31.99
CA THR A 10 62.83 68.65 -31.74
C THR A 10 63.30 67.20 -31.88
N GLU A 11 62.53 66.23 -31.37
CA GLU A 11 62.80 64.79 -31.53
C GLU A 11 62.84 64.41 -33.02
N LYS A 12 61.82 64.81 -33.79
CA LYS A 12 61.75 64.54 -35.22
C LYS A 12 62.93 65.15 -35.97
N TYR A 13 63.27 66.41 -35.67
CA TYR A 13 64.37 67.11 -36.34
C TYR A 13 65.73 66.46 -36.04
N VAL A 14 66.00 66.10 -34.77
CA VAL A 14 67.24 65.43 -34.39
C VAL A 14 67.37 64.07 -35.09
N GLN A 15 66.32 63.24 -35.06
CA GLN A 15 66.33 61.92 -35.71
C GLN A 15 66.61 61.99 -37.21
N GLN A 16 66.06 62.99 -37.90
CA GLN A 16 66.23 63.15 -39.35
C GLN A 16 67.62 63.66 -39.75
N ASN A 17 68.26 64.49 -38.92
CA ASN A 17 69.48 65.21 -39.32
C ASN A 17 70.78 64.64 -38.74
N ILE A 18 70.71 63.83 -37.67
CA ILE A 18 71.91 63.32 -36.97
C ILE A 18 72.70 62.29 -37.79
N SER A 19 72.01 61.47 -38.59
CA SER A 19 72.63 60.45 -39.46
C SER A 19 73.09 61.01 -40.81
N VAL A 20 72.55 62.16 -41.23
CA VAL A 20 72.77 62.76 -42.56
C VAL A 20 73.94 63.76 -42.56
N THR A 21 74.25 64.37 -41.41
CA THR A 21 75.29 65.40 -41.34
C THR A 21 76.67 64.81 -41.11
N HIS A 22 77.71 65.29 -41.83
CA HIS A 22 79.11 64.85 -41.64
C HIS A 22 79.98 65.84 -40.83
N GLN A 23 79.50 67.07 -40.59
CA GLN A 23 80.20 68.08 -39.79
C GLN A 23 80.09 67.77 -38.28
N GLU A 24 81.23 67.69 -37.59
CA GLU A 24 81.28 67.38 -36.15
C GLU A 24 80.58 68.46 -35.30
N GLU A 25 80.70 69.73 -35.66
CA GLU A 25 80.07 70.86 -34.97
C GLU A 25 78.53 70.73 -34.97
N VAL A 26 77.94 70.40 -36.11
CA VAL A 26 76.49 70.21 -36.25
C VAL A 26 76.03 68.96 -35.51
N LYS A 27 76.79 67.85 -35.55
CA LYS A 27 76.50 66.66 -34.74
C LYS A 27 76.52 66.96 -33.25
N SER A 28 77.48 67.75 -32.78
CA SER A 28 77.58 68.19 -31.39
C SER A 28 76.35 69.01 -30.97
N ILE A 29 75.93 69.97 -31.80
CA ILE A 29 74.70 70.77 -31.57
C ILE A 29 73.46 69.87 -31.51
N LEU A 30 73.31 68.91 -32.44
CA LEU A 30 72.17 67.99 -32.44
C LEU A 30 72.14 67.10 -31.19
N ASN A 31 73.29 66.58 -30.76
CA ASN A 31 73.40 65.81 -29.51
C ASN A 31 73.04 66.65 -28.28
N GLN A 32 73.53 67.88 -28.20
CA GLN A 32 73.21 68.81 -27.11
C GLN A 32 71.70 69.14 -27.10
N LYS A 33 71.10 69.38 -28.27
CA LYS A 33 69.65 69.60 -28.39
C LYS A 33 68.85 68.35 -28.04
N ASN A 34 69.33 67.16 -28.38
CA ASN A 34 68.70 65.90 -27.98
C ASN A 34 68.71 65.73 -26.45
N GLN A 35 69.85 65.96 -25.80
CA GLN A 35 69.98 65.90 -24.35
C GLN A 35 69.06 66.92 -23.66
N SER A 36 69.01 68.16 -24.17
CA SER A 36 68.07 69.18 -23.69
C SER A 36 66.61 68.76 -23.90
N ASN A 37 66.31 68.09 -25.02
CA ASN A 37 64.97 67.57 -25.31
C ASN A 37 64.57 66.43 -24.36
N GLN A 38 65.50 65.55 -23.98
CA GLN A 38 65.28 64.54 -22.94
C GLN A 38 65.00 65.18 -21.58
N GLN A 39 65.75 66.23 -21.19
CA GLN A 39 65.47 66.99 -19.97
C GLN A 39 64.08 67.65 -20.02
N ASN A 40 63.68 68.20 -21.17
CA ASN A 40 62.34 68.76 -21.36
C ASN A 40 61.25 67.70 -21.26
N TYR A 41 61.49 66.49 -21.78
CA TYR A 41 60.58 65.37 -21.62
C TYR A 41 60.36 65.00 -20.16
N GLU A 42 61.43 64.89 -19.36
CA GLU A 42 61.32 64.63 -17.93
C GLU A 42 60.57 65.75 -17.20
N LYS A 43 60.79 67.03 -17.57
CA LYS A 43 60.00 68.16 -17.05
C LYS A 43 58.51 68.02 -17.39
N ILE A 44 58.17 67.67 -18.64
CA ILE A 44 56.78 67.45 -19.08
C ILE A 44 56.15 66.31 -18.28
N LYS A 45 56.86 65.19 -18.13
CA LYS A 45 56.40 64.00 -17.38
C LYS A 45 56.15 64.34 -15.90
N ASN A 46 57.06 65.06 -15.26
CA ASN A 46 56.91 65.49 -13.87
C ASN A 46 55.74 66.46 -13.69
N ARG A 47 55.57 67.40 -14.63
CA ARG A 47 54.40 68.29 -14.63
C ARG A 47 53.09 67.52 -14.79
N LEU A 48 53.05 66.52 -15.67
CA LEU A 48 51.87 65.67 -15.86
C LEU A 48 51.55 64.87 -14.60
N LYS A 49 52.56 64.28 -13.95
CA LYS A 49 52.38 63.59 -12.66
C LYS A 49 51.79 64.52 -11.60
N SER A 50 52.30 65.75 -11.49
CA SER A 50 51.78 66.75 -10.53
C SER A 50 50.33 67.13 -10.84
N LEU A 51 49.99 67.36 -12.11
CA LEU A 51 48.61 67.69 -12.51
C LEU A 51 47.65 66.53 -12.23
N LEU A 52 48.06 65.29 -12.52
CA LEU A 52 47.26 64.09 -12.22
C LEU A 52 47.10 63.87 -10.71
N GLY A 53 48.12 64.17 -9.90
CA GLY A 53 48.05 64.11 -8.44
C GLY A 53 47.08 65.13 -7.84
N GLN A 54 46.80 66.24 -8.53
CA GLN A 54 45.88 67.30 -8.10
C GLN A 54 44.50 67.23 -8.76
N ALA A 55 44.30 66.32 -9.71
CA ALA A 55 43.04 66.20 -10.42
C ALA A 55 41.90 65.78 -9.47
N LYS A 56 40.74 66.40 -9.67
CA LYS A 56 39.49 66.00 -9.02
C LYS A 56 38.97 64.72 -9.67
N LEU A 57 38.63 63.73 -8.85
CA LEU A 57 38.06 62.47 -9.29
C LEU A 57 36.59 62.41 -8.88
N PHE A 58 35.73 61.96 -9.79
CA PHE A 58 34.31 61.83 -9.54
C PHE A 58 33.86 60.39 -9.78
N VAL A 59 33.09 59.83 -8.86
CA VAL A 59 32.41 58.54 -9.00
C VAL A 59 30.93 58.75 -8.70
N SER A 60 30.05 58.31 -9.62
CA SER A 60 28.59 58.45 -9.51
C SER A 60 28.09 59.88 -9.18
N GLY A 61 28.82 60.91 -9.63
CA GLY A 61 28.48 62.32 -9.39
C GLY A 61 28.98 62.89 -8.06
N ARG A 62 29.75 62.13 -7.26
CA ARG A 62 30.37 62.61 -6.01
C ARG A 62 31.88 62.79 -6.18
N GLU A 63 32.42 63.88 -5.66
CA GLU A 63 33.88 64.13 -5.63
C GLU A 63 34.53 63.16 -4.63
N LEU A 64 35.55 62.43 -5.07
CA LEU A 64 36.30 61.51 -4.23
C LEU A 64 37.45 62.24 -3.54
N GLU A 65 37.43 62.27 -2.21
CA GLU A 65 38.60 62.66 -1.42
C GLU A 65 39.61 61.51 -1.36
N ILE A 66 40.76 61.69 -1.98
CA ILE A 66 41.90 60.76 -1.92
C ILE A 66 43.10 61.55 -1.40
N SER A 67 43.66 61.11 -0.28
CA SER A 67 44.76 61.80 0.41
C SER A 67 46.13 61.62 -0.26
N SER A 68 46.25 60.72 -1.24
CA SER A 68 47.48 60.49 -1.98
C SER A 68 47.72 61.57 -3.06
N SER A 69 48.93 62.11 -3.09
CA SER A 69 49.44 63.04 -4.10
C SER A 69 50.14 62.34 -5.27
N ASP A 70 50.37 61.02 -5.17
CA ASP A 70 50.95 60.24 -6.28
C ASP A 70 49.89 59.98 -7.36
N ALA A 71 50.22 60.29 -8.61
CA ALA A 71 49.31 60.17 -9.73
C ALA A 71 48.82 58.72 -9.95
N GLN A 72 49.72 57.74 -9.86
CA GLN A 72 49.37 56.34 -10.07
C GLN A 72 48.52 55.81 -8.92
N GLY A 73 48.95 56.04 -7.68
CA GLY A 73 48.19 55.67 -6.49
C GLY A 73 46.79 56.28 -6.47
N ARG A 74 46.66 57.58 -6.82
CA ARG A 74 45.36 58.27 -6.85
C ARG A 74 44.40 57.66 -7.88
N ILE A 75 44.89 57.31 -9.06
CA ILE A 75 44.07 56.62 -10.09
C ILE A 75 43.65 55.23 -9.59
N ILE A 76 44.56 54.44 -9.03
CA ILE A 76 44.26 53.10 -8.50
C ILE A 76 43.23 53.19 -7.37
N SER A 77 43.40 54.10 -6.40
CA SER A 77 42.44 54.30 -5.32
C SER A 77 41.08 54.78 -5.83
N GLY A 78 41.05 55.63 -6.87
CA GLY A 78 39.81 56.03 -7.54
C GLY A 78 39.05 54.84 -8.13
N PHE A 79 39.76 53.94 -8.84
CA PHE A 79 39.17 52.71 -9.36
C PHE A 79 38.74 51.73 -8.25
N GLN A 80 39.51 51.62 -7.16
CA GLN A 80 39.12 50.79 -6.01
C GLN A 80 37.82 51.29 -5.37
N LYS A 81 37.65 52.61 -5.20
CA LYS A 81 36.41 53.21 -4.71
C LYS A 81 35.25 53.00 -5.70
N LEU A 82 35.49 53.15 -7.00
CA LEU A 82 34.50 52.84 -8.04
C LEU A 82 34.06 51.36 -7.97
N ILE A 83 35.00 50.42 -7.82
CA ILE A 83 34.69 49.00 -7.71
C ILE A 83 33.85 48.74 -6.46
N ALA A 84 34.21 49.33 -5.31
CA ALA A 84 33.46 49.17 -4.06
C ALA A 84 32.01 49.70 -4.17
N GLU A 85 31.80 50.79 -4.91
CA GLU A 85 30.47 51.39 -5.11
C GLU A 85 29.66 50.73 -6.24
N VAL A 86 30.31 50.12 -7.22
CA VAL A 86 29.61 49.44 -8.32
C VAL A 86 29.30 47.99 -7.98
N TYR A 87 30.18 47.34 -7.22
CA TYR A 87 30.13 45.94 -6.85
C TYR A 87 30.14 45.78 -5.33
N HIS A 88 29.10 46.28 -4.66
CA HIS A 88 28.99 46.23 -3.20
C HIS A 88 29.12 44.80 -2.63
N ASN A 89 28.68 43.77 -3.38
CA ASN A 89 28.76 42.36 -2.97
C ASN A 89 30.14 41.71 -3.28
N PHE A 90 31.09 42.46 -3.84
CA PHE A 90 32.45 41.95 -4.08
C PHE A 90 33.20 41.67 -2.77
N GLN A 91 32.92 42.47 -1.73
CA GLN A 91 33.54 42.33 -0.41
C GLN A 91 33.23 40.99 0.27
N MET A 92 32.17 40.29 -0.16
CA MET A 92 31.79 38.96 0.35
C MET A 92 32.88 37.89 0.17
N LEU A 93 33.80 38.08 -0.79
CA LEU A 93 34.91 37.17 -1.04
C LEU A 93 36.07 37.33 -0.03
N GLY A 94 35.98 38.28 0.90
CA GLY A 94 36.94 38.43 2.01
C GLY A 94 38.38 38.76 1.58
N GLY A 95 38.59 39.25 0.36
CA GLY A 95 39.92 39.55 -0.17
C GLY A 95 40.75 38.33 -0.60
N VAL A 96 40.16 37.12 -0.59
CA VAL A 96 40.85 35.90 -1.03
C VAL A 96 40.87 35.84 -2.56
N THR A 97 42.05 35.60 -3.14
CA THR A 97 42.18 35.39 -4.58
C THR A 97 41.94 33.92 -4.91
N TYR A 98 40.77 33.62 -5.46
CA TYR A 98 40.41 32.29 -5.92
C TYR A 98 40.88 32.06 -7.35
N LYS A 99 41.69 31.01 -7.56
CA LYS A 99 42.13 30.56 -8.89
C LYS A 99 41.39 29.29 -9.30
N VAL A 100 41.20 29.12 -10.61
CA VAL A 100 40.56 27.93 -11.19
C VAL A 100 41.31 26.64 -10.80
N GLU A 101 42.63 26.71 -10.65
CA GLU A 101 43.50 25.60 -10.24
C GLU A 101 43.15 25.08 -8.84
N GLN A 102 42.64 25.94 -7.95
CA GLN A 102 42.28 25.58 -6.57
C GLN A 102 40.94 24.81 -6.49
N PHE A 103 40.18 24.78 -7.58
CA PHE A 103 38.91 24.05 -7.65
C PHE A 103 39.05 22.57 -7.23
N LYS A 104 40.13 21.91 -7.65
CA LYS A 104 40.42 20.52 -7.30
C LYS A 104 40.59 20.32 -5.79
N HIS A 105 41.34 21.22 -5.15
CA HIS A 105 41.63 21.16 -3.72
C HIS A 105 40.38 21.34 -2.84
N PHE A 106 39.35 22.03 -3.32
CA PHE A 106 38.10 22.20 -2.58
C PHE A 106 37.10 21.06 -2.78
N LEU A 107 37.31 20.17 -3.75
CA LEU A 107 36.50 18.97 -3.99
C LEU A 107 37.01 17.74 -3.24
N GLU A 108 38.31 17.68 -2.96
CA GLU A 108 38.89 16.63 -2.14
C GLU A 108 38.53 16.84 -0.66
N PRO A 109 38.04 15.82 0.06
CA PRO A 109 37.84 15.91 1.50
C PRO A 109 39.20 16.17 2.15
N SER A 110 39.41 17.38 2.67
CA SER A 110 40.65 17.73 3.34
C SER A 110 40.84 16.82 4.56
N GLN A 111 41.85 15.94 4.54
CA GLN A 111 42.26 15.18 5.71
C GLN A 111 42.97 16.04 6.77
N GLU A 112 43.18 17.33 6.50
CA GLU A 112 43.68 18.28 7.50
C GLU A 112 42.53 18.81 8.38
N GLY A 113 42.11 17.95 9.31
CA GLY A 113 41.47 18.42 10.52
C GLY A 113 42.48 19.23 11.34
N LEU A 114 42.15 20.49 11.66
CA LEU A 114 42.52 21.20 12.92
C LEU A 114 42.25 22.72 12.93
N PHE A 115 41.83 23.36 11.82
CA PHE A 115 41.63 24.83 11.80
C PHE A 115 40.32 25.34 11.17
N SER A 116 39.18 24.70 11.40
CA SER A 116 37.89 25.33 11.02
C SER A 116 36.74 24.86 11.91
N ASN A 117 36.51 25.58 13.01
CA ASN A 117 35.24 25.54 13.74
C ASN A 117 34.04 26.06 12.90
N ASP A 118 34.28 26.51 11.66
CA ASP A 118 33.26 26.97 10.68
C ASP A 118 32.62 25.85 9.84
N LEU A 119 32.90 24.58 10.13
CA LEU A 119 32.49 23.45 9.28
C LEU A 119 30.97 23.15 9.24
N LYS A 120 30.13 23.82 10.04
CA LYS A 120 28.68 23.62 10.00
C LYS A 120 27.93 24.67 9.18
N ASP A 121 28.43 25.90 9.09
CA ASP A 121 27.72 26.98 8.43
C ASP A 121 28.31 27.32 7.05
N LEU A 122 27.41 27.67 6.13
CA LEU A 122 27.81 28.18 4.81
C LEU A 122 28.44 29.56 4.97
N SER A 123 29.52 29.82 4.25
CA SER A 123 30.03 31.18 4.14
C SER A 123 29.00 32.06 3.40
N GLU A 124 29.00 33.37 3.66
CA GLU A 124 28.12 34.32 2.95
C GLU A 124 28.11 34.15 1.41
N PRO A 125 29.26 34.02 0.72
CA PRO A 125 29.25 33.79 -0.73
C PRO A 125 28.70 32.41 -1.14
N GLU A 126 28.86 31.37 -0.31
CA GLU A 126 28.25 30.05 -0.56
C GLU A 126 26.73 30.07 -0.38
N LYS A 127 26.23 30.78 0.64
CA LYS A 127 24.78 30.96 0.84
C LYS A 127 24.16 31.63 -0.37
N GLU A 128 24.80 32.64 -0.93
CA GLU A 128 24.26 33.38 -2.06
C GLU A 128 24.17 32.53 -3.33
N VAL A 129 25.22 31.74 -3.62
CA VAL A 129 25.21 30.78 -4.74
C VAL A 129 24.13 29.72 -4.54
N PHE A 130 24.01 29.18 -3.33
CA PHE A 130 22.98 28.18 -3.01
C PHE A 130 21.56 28.76 -3.15
N ASN A 131 21.31 29.94 -2.58
CA ASN A 131 20.02 30.64 -2.66
C ASN A 131 19.63 30.96 -4.10
N PHE A 132 20.59 31.32 -4.96
CA PHE A 132 20.33 31.52 -6.39
C PHE A 132 19.83 30.24 -7.05
N THR A 133 20.53 29.12 -6.84
CA THR A 133 20.13 27.81 -7.40
C THR A 133 18.78 27.32 -6.85
N GLN A 134 18.47 27.63 -5.58
CA GLN A 134 17.21 27.29 -4.96
C GLN A 134 16.04 28.10 -5.54
N LYS A 135 16.21 29.43 -5.68
CA LYS A 135 15.20 30.31 -6.29
C LYS A 135 14.88 29.94 -7.73
N ASP A 136 15.88 29.52 -8.50
CA ASP A 136 15.66 29.04 -9.87
C ASP A 136 14.85 27.72 -9.87
N LYS A 137 15.18 26.77 -8.98
CA LYS A 137 14.42 25.52 -8.83
C LYS A 137 12.97 25.79 -8.43
N GLU A 138 12.71 26.68 -7.49
CA GLU A 138 11.35 27.09 -7.06
C GLU A 138 10.55 27.69 -8.21
N LYS A 139 11.21 28.37 -9.16
CA LYS A 139 10.59 28.91 -10.38
C LYS A 139 10.48 27.90 -11.52
N GLY A 140 10.91 26.65 -11.31
CA GLY A 140 10.95 25.61 -12.34
C GLY A 140 12.03 25.84 -13.41
N LEU A 141 12.99 26.73 -13.17
CA LEU A 141 14.10 27.02 -14.08
C LEU A 141 15.28 26.10 -13.78
N ARG A 142 16.00 25.68 -14.83
CA ARG A 142 17.24 24.91 -14.70
C ARG A 142 18.43 25.85 -14.55
N THR A 143 19.16 25.79 -13.43
CA THR A 143 20.39 26.56 -13.26
C THR A 143 21.54 25.89 -14.01
N SER A 144 22.02 26.52 -15.09
CA SER A 144 23.26 26.12 -15.77
C SER A 144 24.47 26.77 -15.11
N MET A 145 25.65 26.16 -15.23
CA MET A 145 26.91 26.83 -14.83
C MET A 145 27.09 28.17 -15.53
N LYS A 146 26.67 28.28 -16.80
CA LYS A 146 26.74 29.53 -17.56
C LYS A 146 25.86 30.63 -16.96
N SER A 147 24.59 30.33 -16.66
CA SER A 147 23.68 31.31 -16.06
C SER A 147 24.12 31.75 -14.67
N LEU A 148 24.70 30.82 -13.88
CA LEU A 148 25.31 31.14 -12.60
C LEU A 148 26.49 32.10 -12.79
N THR A 149 27.45 31.75 -13.66
CA THR A 149 28.63 32.58 -13.92
C THR A 149 28.24 33.97 -14.43
N ASP A 150 27.31 34.06 -15.39
CA ASP A 150 26.85 35.33 -15.94
C ASP A 150 26.17 36.23 -14.88
N ASN A 151 25.45 35.65 -13.92
CA ASN A 151 24.81 36.39 -12.83
C ASN A 151 25.85 36.96 -11.85
N PHE A 152 26.78 36.13 -11.38
CA PHE A 152 27.76 36.52 -10.36
C PHE A 152 28.94 37.34 -10.92
N GLN A 153 29.16 37.37 -12.24
CA GLN A 153 30.10 38.30 -12.88
C GLN A 153 29.53 39.71 -13.07
N ARG A 154 28.20 39.87 -13.08
CA ARG A 154 27.54 41.17 -13.25
C ARG A 154 27.43 41.94 -11.94
N LYS A 155 27.03 43.21 -12.04
CA LYS A 155 26.65 44.03 -10.87
C LYS A 155 25.45 43.34 -10.18
N PRO A 156 25.42 43.22 -8.85
CA PRO A 156 26.29 43.87 -7.85
C PRO A 156 27.50 43.04 -7.37
N TYR A 157 27.78 41.86 -7.93
CA TYR A 157 28.79 40.93 -7.40
C TYR A 157 30.19 41.13 -7.99
N GLY A 158 30.33 41.08 -9.32
CA GLY A 158 31.62 41.25 -10.00
C GLY A 158 32.66 40.18 -9.67
N TRP A 159 32.23 38.96 -9.33
CA TRP A 159 33.14 37.89 -8.92
C TRP A 159 33.92 37.31 -10.10
N SER A 160 35.15 36.88 -9.85
CA SER A 160 35.94 36.17 -10.86
C SER A 160 35.37 34.77 -11.12
N GLU A 161 35.60 34.24 -12.32
CA GLU A 161 35.22 32.85 -12.66
C GLU A 161 35.79 31.85 -11.64
N GLY A 162 37.07 32.01 -11.25
CA GLY A 162 37.70 31.18 -10.23
C GLY A 162 36.99 31.20 -8.87
N ALA A 163 36.49 32.36 -8.43
CA ALA A 163 35.74 32.48 -7.18
C ALA A 163 34.41 31.73 -7.25
N ILE A 164 33.65 31.92 -8.32
CA ILE A 164 32.36 31.26 -8.55
C ILE A 164 32.55 29.74 -8.56
N LEU A 165 33.56 29.25 -9.30
CA LEU A 165 33.88 27.83 -9.35
C LEU A 165 34.26 27.28 -7.97
N CYS A 166 35.09 28.00 -7.20
CA CYS A 166 35.46 27.55 -5.85
C CYS A 166 34.25 27.47 -4.92
N MET A 167 33.29 28.40 -5.01
CA MET A 167 32.05 28.33 -4.21
C MET A 167 31.20 27.12 -4.61
N VAL A 168 31.08 26.83 -5.91
CA VAL A 168 30.40 25.62 -6.40
C VAL A 168 31.11 24.36 -5.91
N ALA A 169 32.45 24.29 -6.00
CA ALA A 169 33.23 23.17 -5.48
C ALA A 169 32.96 22.91 -3.99
N LYS A 170 33.02 23.96 -3.16
CA LYS A 170 32.74 23.87 -1.72
C LYS A 170 31.32 23.38 -1.44
N LEU A 171 30.32 23.84 -2.20
CA LEU A 171 28.93 23.39 -2.06
C LEU A 171 28.74 21.94 -2.50
N CYS A 172 29.43 21.49 -3.55
CA CYS A 172 29.47 20.10 -3.99
C CYS A 172 30.15 19.20 -2.95
N ALA A 173 31.31 19.61 -2.43
CA ALA A 173 32.03 18.87 -1.37
C ALA A 173 31.20 18.75 -0.08
N ARG A 174 30.35 19.74 0.21
CA ARG A 174 29.40 19.72 1.33
C ARG A 174 28.11 18.93 1.03
N GLY A 175 27.95 18.40 -0.18
CA GLY A 175 26.77 17.64 -0.62
C GLY A 175 25.48 18.48 -0.68
N LYS A 176 25.59 19.79 -0.96
CA LYS A 176 24.44 20.70 -1.09
C LYS A 176 24.08 21.00 -2.54
N LEU A 177 25.01 20.82 -3.47
CA LEU A 177 24.76 20.91 -4.91
C LEU A 177 25.15 19.60 -5.59
N LYS A 178 24.26 19.09 -6.43
CA LYS A 178 24.57 18.06 -7.42
C LYS A 178 24.85 18.71 -8.76
N VAL A 179 25.77 18.12 -9.49
CA VAL A 179 26.14 18.59 -10.82
C VAL A 179 25.85 17.49 -11.82
N GLU A 180 25.06 17.82 -12.83
CA GLU A 180 24.65 16.87 -13.85
C GLU A 180 25.03 17.38 -15.24
N ARG A 181 25.32 16.45 -16.14
CA ARG A 181 25.50 16.74 -17.56
C ARG A 181 24.72 15.72 -18.38
N GLU A 182 23.81 16.22 -19.23
CA GLU A 182 23.02 15.37 -20.14
C GLU A 182 22.26 14.25 -19.39
N GLY A 183 21.85 14.49 -18.14
CA GLY A 183 21.15 13.52 -17.28
C GLY A 183 22.05 12.62 -16.43
N ASN A 184 23.37 12.68 -16.60
CA ASN A 184 24.33 11.91 -15.80
C ASN A 184 24.89 12.76 -14.66
N LEU A 185 24.88 12.22 -13.44
CA LEU A 185 25.50 12.82 -12.27
C LEU A 185 27.04 12.80 -12.43
N LEU A 186 27.67 13.96 -12.23
CA LEU A 186 29.12 14.12 -12.30
C LEU A 186 29.72 14.20 -10.90
N GLU A 187 30.64 13.29 -10.59
CA GLU A 187 31.34 13.23 -9.30
C GLU A 187 32.87 13.12 -9.50
N GLY A 188 33.63 13.50 -8.47
CA GLY A 188 35.09 13.33 -8.43
C GLY A 188 35.84 13.92 -9.63
N GLY A 189 36.70 13.11 -10.26
CA GLY A 189 37.52 13.54 -11.40
C GLY A 189 36.72 13.98 -12.64
N ALA A 190 35.57 13.32 -12.92
CA ALA A 190 34.72 13.66 -14.05
C ALA A 190 34.09 15.06 -13.90
N LEU A 191 33.74 15.43 -12.67
CA LEU A 191 33.25 16.77 -12.33
C LEU A 191 34.31 17.84 -12.57
N VAL A 192 35.53 17.58 -12.10
CA VAL A 192 36.69 18.48 -12.29
C VAL A 192 36.97 18.71 -13.77
N GLU A 193 37.05 17.64 -14.57
CA GLU A 193 37.31 17.76 -16.00
C GLU A 193 36.21 18.51 -16.76
N ALA A 194 34.96 18.33 -16.35
CA ALA A 194 33.81 19.00 -16.95
C ALA A 194 33.82 20.50 -16.64
N ILE A 195 34.05 20.88 -15.38
CA ILE A 195 33.97 22.27 -14.88
C ILE A 195 35.22 23.09 -15.21
N CYS A 196 36.39 22.47 -15.38
CA CYS A 196 37.59 23.21 -15.82
C CYS A 196 37.52 23.67 -17.29
N LYS A 197 36.57 23.16 -18.09
CA LYS A 197 36.40 23.51 -19.51
C LYS A 197 35.19 24.41 -19.67
N SER A 198 35.39 25.73 -19.82
CA SER A 198 34.30 26.73 -19.94
C SER A 198 33.34 26.46 -21.12
N ARG A 199 33.74 25.68 -22.14
CA ARG A 199 32.88 25.22 -23.24
C ARG A 199 31.70 24.35 -22.78
N ASN A 200 31.82 23.71 -21.63
CA ASN A 200 30.79 22.80 -21.09
C ASN A 200 29.74 23.53 -20.23
N TYR A 201 29.92 24.82 -19.93
CA TYR A 201 29.09 25.51 -18.92
C TYR A 201 27.61 25.61 -19.26
N SER A 202 27.26 25.56 -20.55
CA SER A 202 25.86 25.51 -20.98
C SER A 202 25.20 24.16 -20.70
N ASN A 203 25.98 23.08 -20.68
CA ASN A 203 25.48 21.70 -20.60
C ASN A 203 25.60 21.13 -19.18
N ILE A 204 26.27 21.84 -18.29
CA ILE A 204 26.39 21.49 -16.87
C ILE A 204 25.25 22.15 -16.11
N LEU A 205 24.39 21.32 -15.51
CA LEU A 205 23.27 21.72 -14.69
C LEU A 205 23.60 21.55 -13.22
N LEU A 206 23.25 22.57 -12.43
CA LEU A 206 23.38 22.59 -10.99
C LEU A 206 22.00 22.34 -10.37
N GLN A 207 21.90 21.31 -9.54
CA GLN A 207 20.68 21.01 -8.79
C GLN A 207 20.93 21.17 -7.29
N PRO A 208 20.19 22.03 -6.58
CA PRO A 208 20.25 22.10 -5.13
C PRO A 208 19.76 20.77 -4.55
N GLN A 209 20.63 20.13 -3.80
CA GLN A 209 20.32 18.95 -3.02
C GLN A 209 19.78 19.43 -1.68
N GLN A 210 18.46 19.34 -1.53
CA GLN A 210 17.80 19.64 -0.27
C GLN A 210 18.26 18.59 0.75
N LYS A 211 19.10 19.00 1.70
CA LYS A 211 19.31 18.19 2.89
C LYS A 211 18.03 18.29 3.71
N PHE A 212 17.34 17.18 3.87
CA PHE A 212 16.23 17.09 4.81
C PHE A 212 16.72 17.47 6.20
N THR A 213 15.90 18.24 6.92
CA THR A 213 16.21 18.63 8.29
C THR A 213 16.29 17.37 9.16
N SER A 214 17.10 17.40 10.22
CA SER A 214 17.15 16.30 11.19
C SER A 214 15.78 15.97 11.79
N SER A 215 14.90 16.98 11.89
CA SER A 215 13.51 16.80 12.31
C SER A 215 12.70 15.95 11.31
N GLN A 216 12.81 16.21 10.00
CA GLN A 216 12.10 15.42 8.98
C GLN A 216 12.57 13.96 8.96
N VAL A 217 13.88 13.73 9.07
CA VAL A 217 14.43 12.37 9.13
C VAL A 217 13.93 11.64 10.38
N ARG A 218 13.88 12.32 11.52
CA ARG A 218 13.35 11.77 12.76
C ARG A 218 11.86 11.44 12.65
N LYS A 219 11.04 12.32 12.08
CA LYS A 219 9.60 12.05 11.90
C LYS A 219 9.35 10.79 11.06
N LEU A 220 10.06 10.62 9.94
CA LEU A 220 9.94 9.40 9.13
C LEU A 220 10.38 8.15 9.91
N LYS A 221 11.40 8.29 10.76
CA LYS A 221 11.87 7.22 11.63
C LYS A 221 10.82 6.83 12.67
N ASP A 222 10.31 7.82 13.39
CA ASP A 222 9.30 7.65 14.43
C ASP A 222 8.03 7.01 13.82
N PHE A 223 7.57 7.51 12.66
CA PHE A 223 6.46 6.91 11.89
C PHE A 223 6.72 5.45 11.51
N TYR A 224 7.92 5.12 11.03
CA TYR A 224 8.25 3.72 10.68
C TYR A 224 8.14 2.81 11.91
N GLU A 225 8.67 3.27 13.05
CA GLU A 225 8.66 2.50 14.29
C GLU A 225 7.24 2.30 14.82
N GLU A 226 6.39 3.32 14.71
CA GLU A 226 4.98 3.27 15.12
C GLU A 226 4.13 2.40 14.18
N PHE A 227 4.17 2.66 12.88
CA PHE A 227 3.33 1.97 11.89
C PHE A 227 3.72 0.49 11.72
N PHE A 228 5.02 0.16 11.75
CA PHE A 228 5.48 -1.23 11.56
C PHE A 228 5.81 -1.95 12.86
N ALA A 229 5.76 -1.28 14.01
CA ALA A 229 6.17 -1.82 15.31
C ALA A 229 7.58 -2.44 15.29
N GLN A 230 8.51 -1.84 14.52
CA GLN A 230 9.87 -2.33 14.33
C GLN A 230 10.90 -1.20 14.43
N PRO A 231 12.04 -1.40 15.11
CA PRO A 231 13.06 -0.36 15.24
C PRO A 231 13.73 -0.04 13.89
N CYS A 232 14.01 1.24 13.66
CA CYS A 232 14.78 1.69 12.51
C CYS A 232 16.23 1.95 12.95
N GLY A 233 17.12 0.98 12.73
CA GLY A 233 18.54 1.09 13.08
C GLY A 233 19.33 2.09 12.21
N ASP A 234 18.74 2.56 11.12
CA ASP A 234 19.37 3.45 10.16
C ASP A 234 19.23 4.93 10.57
N ASN A 235 20.27 5.71 10.27
CA ASN A 235 20.29 7.16 10.49
C ASN A 235 20.42 7.96 9.18
N GLU A 236 20.66 7.28 8.07
CA GLU A 236 20.72 7.91 6.75
C GLU A 236 19.31 8.02 6.16
N PRO A 237 18.83 9.22 5.79
CA PRO A 237 17.45 9.40 5.33
C PRO A 237 17.09 8.57 4.09
N LYS A 238 18.07 8.32 3.19
CA LYS A 238 17.85 7.46 2.03
C LYS A 238 17.66 5.98 2.41
N ALA A 239 18.42 5.49 3.39
CA ALA A 239 18.29 4.12 3.90
C ALA A 239 16.94 3.93 4.61
N ILE A 240 16.54 4.89 5.46
CA ILE A 240 15.24 4.89 6.13
C ILE A 240 14.10 4.86 5.09
N TYR A 241 14.14 5.73 4.07
CA TYR A 241 13.17 5.71 2.98
C TYR A 241 13.08 4.33 2.29
N GLN A 242 14.23 3.75 1.92
CA GLN A 242 14.23 2.45 1.22
C GLN A 242 13.61 1.35 2.09
N LYS A 243 13.89 1.36 3.39
CA LYS A 243 13.32 0.44 4.37
C LYS A 243 11.81 0.63 4.50
N THR A 244 11.34 1.87 4.68
CA THR A 244 9.92 2.21 4.76
C THR A 244 9.17 1.82 3.49
N GLN A 245 9.72 2.13 2.31
CA GLN A 245 9.11 1.76 1.03
C GLN A 245 9.05 0.24 0.85
N ALA A 246 10.10 -0.50 1.23
CA ALA A 246 10.09 -1.96 1.17
C ALA A 246 9.02 -2.55 2.11
N ALA A 247 8.93 -2.07 3.34
CA ALA A 247 7.93 -2.52 4.31
C ALA A 247 6.49 -2.26 3.84
N PHE A 248 6.22 -1.10 3.22
CA PHE A 248 4.91 -0.84 2.61
C PHE A 248 4.60 -1.78 1.44
N LYS A 249 5.60 -2.12 0.60
CA LYS A 249 5.42 -3.08 -0.50
C LYS A 249 5.11 -4.47 0.01
N GLU A 250 5.83 -4.94 1.03
CA GLU A 250 5.58 -6.22 1.69
C GLU A 250 4.16 -6.26 2.30
N LEU A 251 3.75 -5.18 2.97
CA LEU A 251 2.40 -5.06 3.51
C LEU A 251 1.34 -5.11 2.40
N SER A 252 1.51 -4.32 1.33
CA SER A 252 0.60 -4.31 0.17
C SER A 252 0.49 -5.70 -0.48
N GLN A 253 1.60 -6.42 -0.61
CA GLN A 253 1.62 -7.79 -1.11
C GLN A 253 0.86 -8.75 -0.18
N SER A 254 1.09 -8.68 1.13
CA SER A 254 0.38 -9.54 2.10
C SER A 254 -1.14 -9.30 2.09
N ILE A 255 -1.57 -8.05 1.89
CA ILE A 255 -2.98 -7.68 1.71
C ILE A 255 -3.52 -8.27 0.42
N GLN A 256 -2.77 -8.21 -0.68
CA GLN A 256 -3.16 -8.80 -1.96
C GLN A 256 -3.32 -10.33 -1.86
N GLU A 257 -2.41 -11.00 -1.17
CA GLU A 257 -2.51 -12.44 -0.91
C GLU A 257 -3.77 -12.76 -0.10
N THR A 258 -4.06 -11.97 0.94
CA THR A 258 -5.28 -12.14 1.75
C THR A 258 -6.54 -11.92 0.91
N LEU A 259 -6.57 -10.87 0.08
CA LEU A 259 -7.68 -10.57 -0.84
C LEU A 259 -7.95 -11.69 -1.85
N SER A 260 -7.01 -12.60 -2.12
CA SER A 260 -7.29 -13.77 -2.98
C SER A 260 -8.30 -14.74 -2.38
N GLU A 261 -8.50 -14.72 -1.05
CA GLU A 261 -9.51 -15.54 -0.36
C GLU A 261 -10.90 -14.85 -0.27
N MET A 262 -11.12 -13.74 -1.00
CA MET A 262 -12.37 -12.96 -0.98
C MET A 262 -13.61 -13.79 -1.32
N ASP A 263 -13.48 -14.79 -2.21
CA ASP A 263 -14.56 -15.72 -2.54
C ASP A 263 -15.04 -16.53 -1.32
N LYS A 264 -14.12 -16.82 -0.39
CA LYS A 264 -14.43 -17.55 0.84
C LYS A 264 -14.90 -16.62 1.96
N TYR A 265 -14.33 -15.42 2.01
CA TYR A 265 -14.50 -14.41 3.06
C TYR A 265 -14.86 -13.04 2.47
N PRO A 266 -16.16 -12.74 2.24
CA PRO A 266 -16.59 -11.50 1.57
C PRO A 266 -16.18 -10.20 2.29
N PHE A 267 -16.01 -10.25 3.62
CA PHE A 267 -15.57 -9.10 4.42
C PHE A 267 -14.15 -8.63 4.09
N LEU A 268 -13.34 -9.45 3.40
CA LEU A 268 -12.01 -9.05 2.93
C LEU A 268 -12.06 -7.89 1.92
N SER A 269 -13.21 -7.61 1.30
CA SER A 269 -13.46 -6.39 0.52
C SER A 269 -13.10 -5.10 1.25
N ALA A 270 -13.20 -5.09 2.58
CA ALA A 270 -12.79 -3.94 3.40
C ALA A 270 -11.30 -3.58 3.26
N LEU A 271 -10.44 -4.50 2.80
CA LEU A 271 -9.02 -4.25 2.54
C LEU A 271 -8.75 -3.56 1.19
N GLU A 272 -9.71 -3.45 0.28
CA GLU A 272 -9.49 -2.84 -1.04
C GLU A 272 -9.09 -1.36 -0.96
N PRO A 273 -9.78 -0.50 -0.18
CA PRO A 273 -9.34 0.89 0.03
C PRO A 273 -7.94 0.95 0.64
N ALA A 274 -7.66 0.06 1.61
CA ALA A 274 -6.35 0.01 2.25
C ALA A 274 -5.23 -0.30 1.23
N ARG A 275 -5.45 -1.29 0.37
CA ARG A 275 -4.52 -1.65 -0.71
C ARG A 275 -4.30 -0.49 -1.69
N GLN A 276 -5.33 0.28 -2.01
CA GLN A 276 -5.21 1.43 -2.91
C GLN A 276 -4.36 2.52 -2.28
N THR A 277 -4.63 2.89 -1.02
CA THR A 277 -3.85 3.89 -0.28
C THR A 277 -2.39 3.48 -0.14
N LEU A 278 -2.11 2.23 0.23
CA LEU A 278 -0.74 1.73 0.35
C LEU A 278 0.01 1.72 -0.99
N ASN A 279 -0.66 1.38 -2.09
CA ASN A 279 -0.05 1.44 -3.42
C ASN A 279 0.22 2.88 -3.88
N ASP A 280 -0.67 3.84 -3.56
CA ASP A 280 -0.42 5.25 -3.85
C ASP A 280 0.84 5.72 -3.10
N VAL A 281 0.95 5.40 -1.80
CA VAL A 281 2.12 5.74 -0.97
C VAL A 281 3.40 5.07 -1.49
N CYS A 282 3.36 3.79 -1.85
CA CYS A 282 4.51 3.04 -2.38
C CYS A 282 5.13 3.70 -3.63
N ASN A 283 4.30 4.33 -4.47
CA ASN A 283 4.70 4.93 -5.74
C ASN A 283 5.16 6.40 -5.60
N LYS A 284 5.13 6.98 -4.40
CA LYS A 284 5.60 8.35 -4.17
C LYS A 284 7.14 8.45 -4.23
N PRO A 285 7.69 9.60 -4.66
CA PRO A 285 9.14 9.81 -4.72
C PRO A 285 9.76 9.97 -3.33
N TYR A 286 11.08 9.80 -3.25
CA TYR A 286 11.88 9.94 -2.02
C TYR A 286 11.57 11.22 -1.21
N ASP A 287 11.47 12.37 -1.89
CA ASP A 287 11.26 13.65 -1.23
C ASP A 287 9.91 13.72 -0.49
N TRP A 288 8.87 13.08 -1.04
CA TRP A 288 7.51 13.04 -0.47
C TRP A 288 7.47 12.31 0.88
N TYR A 289 8.25 11.22 1.04
CA TYR A 289 8.31 10.46 2.30
C TYR A 289 8.84 11.29 3.48
N LEU A 290 9.70 12.27 3.22
CA LEU A 290 10.33 13.11 4.23
C LEU A 290 9.62 14.45 4.45
N THR A 291 8.62 14.77 3.63
CA THR A 291 7.92 16.06 3.64
C THR A 291 6.43 15.89 3.91
N ASP A 292 5.74 15.13 3.06
CA ASP A 292 4.28 15.07 3.00
C ASP A 292 3.70 13.84 3.72
N LEU A 293 4.48 12.77 3.95
CA LEU A 293 3.99 11.54 4.61
C LEU A 293 3.38 11.82 5.98
N THR A 294 3.94 12.78 6.73
CA THR A 294 3.46 13.15 8.07
C THR A 294 2.08 13.80 8.06
N GLU A 295 1.64 14.34 6.91
CA GLU A 295 0.27 14.89 6.79
C GLU A 295 -0.77 13.77 6.62
N ARG A 296 -0.34 12.57 6.21
CA ARG A 296 -1.19 11.39 6.03
C ARG A 296 -0.93 10.31 7.07
N GLU A 297 -0.17 10.64 8.10
CA GLU A 297 0.20 9.73 9.19
C GLU A 297 -1.03 9.21 9.91
N ASP A 298 -1.91 10.09 10.38
CA ASP A 298 -3.15 9.72 11.07
C ASP A 298 -4.05 8.83 10.19
N GLU A 299 -4.23 9.19 8.91
CA GLU A 299 -5.02 8.39 7.96
C GLU A 299 -4.46 6.97 7.80
N LEU A 300 -3.14 6.83 7.73
CA LEU A 300 -2.48 5.54 7.58
C LEU A 300 -2.56 4.72 8.88
N LEU A 301 -2.36 5.35 10.03
CA LEU A 301 -2.47 4.69 11.34
C LEU A 301 -3.90 4.23 11.60
N ASP A 302 -4.91 5.07 11.36
CA ASP A 302 -6.32 4.69 11.48
C ASP A 302 -6.65 3.52 10.56
N LEU A 303 -6.22 3.57 9.30
CA LEU A 303 -6.41 2.48 8.35
C LEU A 303 -5.78 1.16 8.82
N LYS A 304 -4.61 1.25 9.46
CA LYS A 304 -3.92 0.08 10.03
C LYS A 304 -4.68 -0.48 11.23
N GLU A 305 -5.02 0.36 12.20
CA GLU A 305 -5.64 -0.05 13.47
C GLU A 305 -7.10 -0.50 13.29
N ASP A 306 -7.87 0.15 12.43
CA ASP A 306 -9.30 -0.14 12.25
C ASP A 306 -9.59 -1.25 11.25
N VAL A 307 -8.69 -1.52 10.30
CA VAL A 307 -8.96 -2.42 9.18
C VAL A 307 -7.88 -3.48 9.02
N ILE A 308 -6.63 -3.09 8.80
CA ILE A 308 -5.57 -4.04 8.44
C ILE A 308 -5.26 -5.00 9.59
N ASP A 309 -4.95 -4.48 10.77
CA ASP A 309 -4.54 -5.30 11.92
C ASP A 309 -5.70 -6.17 12.46
N PRO A 310 -6.95 -5.69 12.58
CA PRO A 310 -8.09 -6.52 12.94
C PRO A 310 -8.35 -7.67 11.96
N ILE A 311 -8.30 -7.41 10.64
CA ILE A 311 -8.51 -8.47 9.64
C ILE A 311 -7.35 -9.46 9.66
N ARG A 312 -6.11 -8.99 9.81
CA ARG A 312 -4.94 -9.88 9.94
C ARG A 312 -5.05 -10.77 11.17
N SER A 313 -5.42 -10.20 12.32
CA SER A 313 -5.65 -10.94 13.56
C SER A 313 -6.79 -11.95 13.41
N PHE A 314 -7.89 -11.55 12.76
CA PHE A 314 -9.02 -12.43 12.47
C PHE A 314 -8.57 -13.66 11.67
N MET A 315 -7.84 -13.44 10.57
CA MET A 315 -7.43 -14.50 9.64
C MET A 315 -6.38 -15.46 10.23
N GLN A 316 -5.60 -15.00 11.21
CA GLN A 316 -4.59 -15.80 11.90
C GLN A 316 -5.09 -16.42 13.22
N GLY A 317 -6.24 -15.97 13.72
CA GLY A 317 -6.75 -16.30 15.06
C GLY A 317 -7.93 -17.27 15.08
N GLU A 318 -8.53 -17.38 16.27
CA GLU A 318 -9.69 -18.24 16.53
C GLU A 318 -10.96 -17.74 15.80
N GLN A 319 -11.04 -16.45 15.50
CA GLN A 319 -12.19 -15.85 14.81
C GLN A 319 -12.43 -16.46 13.42
N LYS A 320 -11.36 -16.75 12.66
CA LYS A 320 -11.46 -17.50 11.40
C LYS A 320 -12.09 -18.88 11.60
N ARG A 321 -11.70 -19.61 12.64
CA ARG A 321 -12.26 -20.94 12.94
C ARG A 321 -13.75 -20.88 13.28
N ILE A 322 -14.16 -19.87 14.04
CA ILE A 322 -15.58 -19.64 14.37
C ILE A 322 -16.38 -19.37 13.09
N TYR A 323 -15.86 -18.52 12.20
CA TYR A 323 -16.48 -18.21 10.92
C TYR A 323 -16.60 -19.46 10.03
N ASP A 324 -15.51 -20.22 9.89
CA ASP A 324 -15.48 -21.45 9.10
C ASP A 324 -16.48 -22.49 9.65
N ARG A 325 -16.57 -22.62 10.98
CA ARG A 325 -17.56 -23.49 11.64
C ARG A 325 -18.99 -23.03 11.34
N ALA A 326 -19.27 -21.74 11.39
CA ALA A 326 -20.60 -21.20 11.06
C ALA A 326 -20.98 -21.52 9.61
N LYS A 327 -20.04 -21.33 8.68
CA LYS A 327 -20.24 -21.62 7.25
C LYS A 327 -20.48 -23.12 7.02
N LEU A 328 -19.67 -23.97 7.65
CA LEU A 328 -19.83 -25.43 7.58
C LEU A 328 -21.19 -25.87 8.12
N LEU A 329 -21.62 -25.32 9.26
CA LEU A 329 -22.94 -25.61 9.83
C LEU A 329 -24.05 -25.26 8.84
N LEU A 330 -23.97 -24.08 8.19
CA LEU A 330 -24.94 -23.64 7.19
C LEU A 330 -24.99 -24.52 5.93
N GLU A 331 -23.89 -25.16 5.57
CA GLU A 331 -23.81 -26.07 4.42
C GLU A 331 -24.30 -27.48 4.79
N THR A 332 -23.81 -28.05 5.90
CA THR A 332 -24.10 -29.43 6.30
C THR A 332 -25.52 -29.61 6.84
N GLN A 333 -26.00 -28.68 7.67
CA GLN A 333 -27.31 -28.79 8.34
C GLN A 333 -28.46 -28.15 7.53
N LYS A 334 -28.20 -27.79 6.27
CA LYS A 334 -29.21 -27.19 5.37
C LYS A 334 -30.53 -27.97 5.30
N PRO A 335 -30.56 -29.32 5.29
CA PRO A 335 -31.81 -30.08 5.28
C PRO A 335 -32.62 -29.96 6.58
N ASN A 336 -31.97 -29.66 7.71
CA ASN A 336 -32.62 -29.55 9.02
C ASN A 336 -33.23 -28.16 9.25
N PHE A 337 -32.84 -27.15 8.46
CA PHE A 337 -33.29 -25.76 8.64
C PHE A 337 -34.79 -25.53 8.40
N SER A 338 -35.48 -26.43 7.70
CA SER A 338 -36.94 -26.37 7.57
C SER A 338 -37.69 -26.72 8.86
N TYR A 339 -37.00 -27.27 9.86
CA TYR A 339 -37.61 -27.79 11.09
C TYR A 339 -37.23 -27.01 12.35
N ILE A 340 -36.35 -26.00 12.24
CA ILE A 340 -35.90 -25.18 13.38
C ILE A 340 -36.30 -23.71 13.21
N ASN A 341 -36.04 -22.88 14.23
CA ASN A 341 -36.39 -21.46 14.22
C ASN A 341 -35.59 -20.69 13.16
N SER A 342 -36.29 -19.92 12.33
CA SER A 342 -35.69 -19.10 11.26
C SER A 342 -34.90 -17.89 11.77
N ASP A 343 -35.18 -17.40 12.98
CA ASP A 343 -34.58 -16.15 13.48
C ASP A 343 -33.07 -16.30 13.72
N ASN A 344 -32.65 -17.33 14.45
CA ASN A 344 -31.22 -17.57 14.74
C ASN A 344 -30.42 -17.84 13.46
N LEU A 345 -31.01 -18.54 12.50
CA LEU A 345 -30.42 -18.78 11.17
C LEU A 345 -30.28 -17.49 10.35
N SER A 346 -31.29 -16.61 10.39
CA SER A 346 -31.26 -15.34 9.67
C SER A 346 -30.18 -14.40 10.21
N GLN A 347 -30.02 -14.35 11.55
CA GLN A 347 -28.98 -13.57 12.20
C GLN A 347 -27.58 -14.11 11.86
N LEU A 348 -27.39 -15.43 11.92
CA LEU A 348 -26.13 -16.06 11.55
C LEU A 348 -25.73 -15.74 10.10
N ARG A 349 -26.68 -15.85 9.15
CA ARG A 349 -26.42 -15.49 7.74
C ARG A 349 -26.09 -14.01 7.57
N THR A 350 -26.83 -13.14 8.25
CA THR A 350 -26.62 -11.69 8.17
C THR A 350 -25.21 -11.31 8.62
N VAL A 351 -24.74 -11.86 9.74
CA VAL A 351 -23.39 -11.59 10.25
C VAL A 351 -22.30 -12.12 9.32
N LEU A 352 -22.49 -13.29 8.69
CA LEU A 352 -21.51 -13.84 7.74
C LEU A 352 -21.44 -13.06 6.42
N THR A 353 -22.53 -12.37 6.04
CA THR A 353 -22.54 -11.49 4.86
C THR A 353 -22.08 -10.05 5.15
N ASP A 354 -21.94 -9.68 6.42
CA ASP A 354 -21.55 -8.33 6.82
C ASP A 354 -20.06 -8.09 6.52
N THR A 355 -19.76 -7.00 5.80
CA THR A 355 -18.40 -6.60 5.44
C THR A 355 -17.55 -6.15 6.63
N GLN A 356 -18.17 -5.92 7.79
CA GLN A 356 -17.51 -5.52 9.03
C GLN A 356 -17.60 -6.62 10.11
N CYS A 357 -17.86 -7.88 9.74
CA CYS A 357 -18.03 -8.98 10.70
C CYS A 357 -16.79 -9.23 11.59
N PHE A 358 -15.60 -8.78 11.15
CA PHE A 358 -14.34 -8.88 11.87
C PHE A 358 -14.22 -7.92 13.07
N LYS A 359 -15.08 -6.90 13.18
CA LYS A 359 -15.01 -5.90 14.25
C LYS A 359 -15.75 -6.33 15.52
N GLY A 360 -15.17 -5.96 16.67
CA GLY A 360 -15.80 -6.08 17.99
C GLY A 360 -16.14 -7.52 18.40
N SER A 361 -17.27 -7.69 19.08
CA SER A 361 -17.73 -8.97 19.63
C SER A 361 -18.60 -9.80 18.68
N ARG A 362 -18.67 -9.45 17.39
CA ARG A 362 -19.55 -10.11 16.41
C ARG A 362 -19.26 -11.60 16.25
N MET A 363 -17.99 -12.01 16.23
CA MET A 363 -17.65 -13.44 16.19
C MET A 363 -17.98 -14.19 17.48
N GLN A 364 -17.95 -13.51 18.64
CA GLN A 364 -18.43 -14.11 19.88
C GLN A 364 -19.94 -14.32 19.85
N GLN A 365 -20.69 -13.38 19.28
CA GLN A 365 -22.12 -13.55 19.03
C GLN A 365 -22.39 -14.71 18.07
N VAL A 366 -21.63 -14.81 16.97
CA VAL A 366 -21.70 -15.95 16.04
C VAL A 366 -21.46 -17.27 16.77
N LYS A 367 -20.47 -17.35 17.67
CA LYS A 367 -20.23 -18.55 18.46
C LYS A 367 -21.45 -18.94 19.30
N GLY A 368 -22.07 -17.99 19.99
CA GLY A 368 -23.31 -18.25 20.75
C GLY A 368 -24.49 -18.66 19.86
N LEU A 369 -24.60 -18.07 18.66
CA LEU A 369 -25.61 -18.46 17.67
C LEU A 369 -25.38 -19.87 17.12
N ILE A 370 -24.13 -20.27 16.84
CA ILE A 370 -23.78 -21.64 16.45
C ILE A 370 -24.24 -22.62 17.53
N GLU A 371 -23.86 -22.37 18.79
CA GLU A 371 -24.22 -23.24 19.92
C GLU A 371 -25.74 -23.34 20.10
N SER A 372 -26.47 -22.23 19.90
CA SER A 372 -27.93 -22.20 19.97
C SER A 372 -28.58 -22.99 18.83
N VAL A 373 -28.09 -22.83 17.59
CA VAL A 373 -28.61 -23.57 16.42
C VAL A 373 -28.30 -25.06 16.52
N GLU A 374 -27.10 -25.45 16.96
CA GLU A 374 -26.75 -26.85 17.20
C GLU A 374 -27.62 -27.47 18.31
N ALA A 375 -27.91 -26.72 19.37
CA ALA A 375 -28.82 -27.15 20.43
C ALA A 375 -30.27 -27.31 19.93
N GLU A 376 -30.77 -26.38 19.11
CA GLU A 376 -32.10 -26.49 18.50
C GLU A 376 -32.19 -27.70 17.56
N ILE A 377 -31.19 -27.91 16.68
CA ILE A 377 -31.17 -29.06 15.77
C ILE A 377 -31.14 -30.37 16.56
N SER A 378 -30.25 -30.49 17.55
CA SER A 378 -30.17 -31.71 18.35
C SER A 378 -31.45 -32.00 19.12
N SER A 379 -32.08 -30.97 19.71
CA SER A 379 -33.38 -31.10 20.38
C SER A 379 -34.48 -31.59 19.43
N GLU A 380 -34.56 -31.04 18.22
CA GLU A 380 -35.57 -31.45 17.23
C GLU A 380 -35.30 -32.84 16.66
N VAL A 381 -34.03 -33.20 16.43
CA VAL A 381 -33.62 -34.56 16.02
C VAL A 381 -33.98 -35.57 17.10
N THR A 382 -33.65 -35.30 18.37
CA THR A 382 -34.01 -36.20 19.48
C THR A 382 -35.53 -36.38 19.59
N ARG A 383 -36.31 -35.30 19.49
CA ARG A 383 -37.77 -35.38 19.52
C ARG A 383 -38.33 -36.25 18.38
N GLU A 384 -37.81 -36.09 17.17
CA GLU A 384 -38.26 -36.88 16.00
C GLU A 384 -37.82 -38.35 16.08
N VAL A 385 -36.62 -38.63 16.61
CA VAL A 385 -36.17 -40.01 16.90
C VAL A 385 -37.08 -40.67 17.93
N GLU A 386 -37.36 -40.01 19.04
CA GLU A 386 -38.25 -40.52 20.10
C GLU A 386 -39.66 -40.79 19.55
N GLN A 387 -40.22 -39.86 18.78
CA GLN A 387 -41.53 -40.02 18.16
C GLN A 387 -41.56 -41.19 17.17
N ALA A 388 -40.56 -41.30 16.29
CA ALA A 388 -40.48 -42.38 15.32
C ALA A 388 -40.31 -43.76 16.01
N GLN A 389 -39.52 -43.83 17.08
CA GLN A 389 -39.34 -45.05 17.87
C GLN A 389 -40.62 -45.42 18.63
N GLU A 390 -41.36 -44.45 19.18
CA GLU A 390 -42.64 -44.69 19.85
C GLU A 390 -43.66 -45.27 18.85
N GLU A 391 -43.79 -44.69 17.67
CA GLU A 391 -44.71 -45.18 16.63
C GLU A 391 -44.34 -46.58 16.14
N ILE A 392 -43.05 -46.85 15.93
CA ILE A 392 -42.57 -48.21 15.60
C ILE A 392 -42.83 -49.17 16.77
N GLY A 393 -42.68 -48.72 18.01
CA GLY A 393 -43.00 -49.48 19.22
C GLY A 393 -44.49 -49.84 19.32
N LEU A 394 -45.39 -48.91 18.96
CA LEU A 394 -46.83 -49.18 18.87
C LEU A 394 -47.15 -50.23 17.80
N LEU A 395 -46.49 -50.17 16.64
CA LEU A 395 -46.61 -51.18 15.58
C LEU A 395 -46.13 -52.56 16.04
N GLN A 396 -45.00 -52.59 16.77
CA GLN A 396 -44.45 -53.80 17.37
C GLN A 396 -45.40 -54.40 18.40
N GLU A 397 -45.94 -53.59 19.32
CA GLU A 397 -46.88 -54.04 20.36
C GLU A 397 -48.17 -54.58 19.73
N ARG A 398 -48.69 -53.90 18.70
CA ARG A 398 -49.87 -54.35 17.96
C ARG A 398 -49.67 -55.71 17.31
N MET A 399 -48.51 -55.92 16.68
CA MET A 399 -48.17 -57.20 16.07
C MET A 399 -47.93 -58.28 17.15
N GLY A 400 -47.30 -57.94 18.27
CA GLY A 400 -47.09 -58.84 19.41
C GLY A 400 -48.39 -59.30 20.09
N LYS A 401 -49.47 -58.53 19.97
CA LYS A 401 -50.82 -58.89 20.45
C LYS A 401 -51.61 -59.79 19.48
N MET A 402 -51.12 -60.03 18.26
CA MET A 402 -51.79 -60.90 17.29
C MET A 402 -51.67 -62.37 17.68
N ALA A 403 -52.75 -63.15 17.52
CA ALA A 403 -52.77 -64.57 17.86
C ALA A 403 -51.74 -65.37 17.04
N GLU A 404 -51.52 -64.96 15.79
CA GLU A 404 -50.51 -65.49 14.90
C GLU A 404 -49.09 -65.35 15.48
N PHE A 405 -48.79 -64.26 16.20
CA PHE A 405 -47.46 -64.06 16.78
C PHE A 405 -47.14 -65.08 17.89
N PHE A 406 -48.13 -65.45 18.72
CA PHE A 406 -47.97 -66.46 19.78
C PHE A 406 -47.83 -67.89 19.26
N GLN A 407 -48.20 -68.15 18.01
CA GLN A 407 -48.08 -69.46 17.36
C GLN A 407 -46.69 -69.71 16.74
N LEU A 408 -45.87 -68.66 16.62
CA LEU A 408 -44.51 -68.77 16.08
C LEU A 408 -43.52 -69.38 17.09
N SER A 409 -42.46 -70.00 16.57
CA SER A 409 -41.34 -70.47 17.41
C SER A 409 -40.56 -69.29 18.02
N PRO A 410 -39.88 -69.48 19.18
CA PRO A 410 -39.08 -68.43 19.81
C PRO A 410 -38.02 -67.81 18.89
N VAL A 411 -37.43 -68.61 17.99
CA VAL A 411 -36.43 -68.15 17.02
C VAL A 411 -37.05 -67.23 15.97
N GLN A 412 -38.26 -67.56 15.49
CA GLN A 412 -38.99 -66.74 14.51
C GLN A 412 -39.54 -65.45 15.12
N GLN A 413 -40.02 -65.50 16.36
CA GLN A 413 -40.39 -64.30 17.12
C GLN A 413 -39.20 -63.35 17.26
N GLN A 414 -38.02 -63.88 17.60
CA GLN A 414 -36.81 -63.08 17.76
C GLN A 414 -36.34 -62.47 16.42
N GLU A 415 -36.45 -63.17 15.30
CA GLU A 415 -36.10 -62.64 13.97
C GLU A 415 -37.01 -61.46 13.56
N ILE A 416 -38.30 -61.56 13.84
CA ILE A 416 -39.25 -60.49 13.58
C ILE A 416 -38.95 -59.28 14.48
N LEU A 417 -38.80 -59.49 15.78
CA LEU A 417 -38.47 -58.41 16.74
C LEU A 417 -37.14 -57.73 16.41
N LYS A 418 -36.17 -58.49 15.92
CA LYS A 418 -34.89 -57.94 15.46
C LYS A 418 -35.07 -56.94 14.31
N SER A 419 -36.02 -57.15 13.40
CA SER A 419 -36.28 -56.20 12.30
C SER A 419 -36.82 -54.85 12.79
N PHE A 420 -37.55 -54.83 13.92
CA PHE A 420 -37.97 -53.59 14.57
C PHE A 420 -36.78 -52.93 15.28
N GLN A 421 -35.98 -53.71 15.99
CA GLN A 421 -34.79 -53.20 16.68
C GLN A 421 -33.78 -52.61 15.70
N ASP A 422 -33.46 -53.32 14.61
CA ASP A 422 -32.54 -52.85 13.56
C ASP A 422 -33.04 -51.53 12.95
N CYS A 423 -34.36 -51.32 12.82
CA CYS A 423 -34.93 -50.07 12.35
C CYS A 423 -34.82 -48.94 13.39
N CYS A 424 -35.11 -49.23 14.67
CA CYS A 424 -34.96 -48.26 15.76
C CYS A 424 -33.49 -47.83 15.93
N ASP A 425 -32.56 -48.78 15.81
CA ASP A 425 -31.12 -48.54 15.86
C ASP A 425 -30.67 -47.71 14.65
N SER A 426 -31.21 -47.99 13.46
CA SER A 426 -30.93 -47.18 12.26
C SER A 426 -31.45 -45.75 12.43
N ILE A 427 -32.65 -45.55 12.98
CA ILE A 427 -33.21 -44.21 13.22
C ILE A 427 -32.40 -43.45 14.28
N ALA A 428 -31.90 -44.14 15.31
CA ALA A 428 -31.09 -43.53 16.37
C ALA A 428 -29.72 -43.00 15.89
N GLN A 429 -29.23 -43.47 14.73
CA GLN A 429 -27.93 -43.03 14.16
C GLN A 429 -28.07 -41.91 13.11
N GLU A 430 -29.29 -41.50 12.78
CA GLU A 430 -29.54 -40.50 11.74
C GLU A 430 -29.60 -39.09 12.31
N ASP A 431 -28.82 -38.17 11.75
CA ASP A 431 -28.78 -36.75 12.16
C ASP A 431 -29.73 -35.86 11.34
N LEU A 432 -30.33 -36.40 10.27
CA LEU A 432 -31.20 -35.65 9.35
C LEU A 432 -32.67 -35.98 9.63
N ILE A 433 -33.44 -34.98 10.03
CA ILE A 433 -34.88 -35.12 10.35
C ILE A 433 -35.66 -35.70 9.16
N ALA A 434 -35.34 -35.26 7.95
CA ALA A 434 -35.97 -35.78 6.73
C ALA A 434 -35.70 -37.28 6.51
N MET A 435 -34.50 -37.77 6.86
CA MET A 435 -34.14 -39.17 6.72
C MET A 435 -34.84 -40.03 7.78
N ILE A 436 -34.90 -39.55 9.04
CA ILE A 436 -35.66 -40.19 10.13
C ILE A 436 -37.11 -40.43 9.71
N ARG A 437 -37.79 -39.37 9.25
CA ARG A 437 -39.19 -39.45 8.79
C ARG A 437 -39.37 -40.40 7.61
N SER A 438 -38.45 -40.35 6.63
CA SER A 438 -38.47 -41.27 5.48
C SER A 438 -38.28 -42.72 5.90
N THR A 439 -37.34 -43.01 6.81
CA THR A 439 -37.07 -44.38 7.29
C THR A 439 -38.26 -44.93 8.06
N ARG A 440 -38.86 -44.13 8.95
CA ARG A 440 -40.12 -44.48 9.62
C ARG A 440 -41.24 -44.76 8.62
N GLN A 441 -41.45 -43.88 7.65
CA GLN A 441 -42.50 -44.05 6.65
C GLN A 441 -42.29 -45.33 5.82
N LYS A 442 -41.06 -45.59 5.36
CA LYS A 442 -40.71 -46.84 4.66
C LYS A 442 -40.96 -48.07 5.53
N PHE A 443 -40.66 -47.98 6.82
CA PHE A 443 -40.93 -49.08 7.75
C PHE A 443 -42.44 -49.36 7.83
N GLU A 444 -43.25 -48.31 7.95
CA GLU A 444 -44.72 -48.42 8.04
C GLU A 444 -45.36 -48.94 6.74
N THR A 445 -44.89 -48.47 5.57
CA THR A 445 -45.52 -48.79 4.27
C THR A 445 -45.00 -50.07 3.61
N ASP A 446 -43.73 -50.44 3.82
CA ASP A 446 -43.10 -51.56 3.11
C ASP A 446 -42.69 -52.68 4.06
N THR A 447 -41.91 -52.36 5.10
CA THR A 447 -41.30 -53.36 5.97
C THR A 447 -42.35 -54.03 6.86
N TYR A 448 -43.26 -53.26 7.46
CA TYR A 448 -44.28 -53.78 8.35
C TYR A 448 -45.27 -54.75 7.66
N PRO A 449 -45.84 -54.45 6.46
CA PRO A 449 -46.64 -55.42 5.72
C PRO A 449 -45.87 -56.68 5.32
N ARG A 450 -44.58 -56.57 4.99
CA ARG A 450 -43.71 -57.73 4.70
C ARG A 450 -43.53 -58.61 5.94
N LEU A 451 -43.39 -58.02 7.12
CA LEU A 451 -43.32 -58.77 8.38
C LEU A 451 -44.65 -59.45 8.71
N LEU A 452 -45.79 -58.79 8.50
CA LEU A 452 -47.14 -59.38 8.68
C LEU A 452 -47.40 -60.55 7.72
N SER A 453 -47.04 -60.39 6.43
CA SER A 453 -47.17 -61.48 5.45
C SER A 453 -46.24 -62.66 5.77
N LYS A 454 -45.00 -62.39 6.22
CA LYS A 454 -44.07 -63.43 6.70
C LYS A 454 -44.63 -64.17 7.92
N MET A 455 -45.19 -63.46 8.90
CA MET A 455 -45.84 -64.05 10.07
C MET A 455 -47.01 -64.97 9.69
N THR A 456 -47.83 -64.55 8.71
CA THR A 456 -48.99 -65.34 8.26
C THR A 456 -48.58 -66.60 7.50
N LYS A 457 -47.51 -66.53 6.70
CA LYS A 457 -46.93 -67.69 6.01
C LYS A 457 -46.32 -68.71 6.97
N LEU A 458 -45.74 -68.24 8.08
CA LEU A 458 -45.08 -69.10 9.08
C LEU A 458 -46.07 -69.78 10.05
N THR A 459 -47.26 -69.19 10.26
CA THR A 459 -48.29 -69.71 11.17
C THR A 459 -49.28 -70.67 10.50
N GLY A 460 -49.31 -70.72 9.18
CA GLY A 460 -50.05 -71.74 8.44
C GLY A 460 -51.52 -71.81 8.82
N VAL A 461 -52.25 -70.68 8.71
CA VAL A 461 -53.72 -70.72 8.64
C VAL A 461 -54.15 -70.99 7.19
N ASP A 462 -53.66 -72.09 6.63
CA ASP A 462 -54.35 -72.87 5.61
C ASP A 462 -54.75 -74.19 6.29
N GLY A 463 -55.90 -74.17 6.93
CA GLY A 463 -56.41 -75.29 7.71
C GLY A 463 -56.81 -76.49 6.83
N VAL A 464 -56.15 -77.62 7.06
CA VAL A 464 -56.69 -79.00 7.14
C VAL A 464 -57.66 -79.46 6.02
N SER A 465 -57.18 -80.34 5.12
CA SER A 465 -57.91 -81.59 4.80
C SER A 465 -57.00 -82.63 4.15
N SER A 466 -57.11 -83.84 4.67
CA SER A 466 -56.58 -85.06 4.06
C SER A 466 -57.23 -85.34 2.70
N GLN A 467 -56.44 -85.95 1.81
CA GLN A 467 -56.81 -86.71 0.61
C GLN A 467 -57.48 -86.02 -0.60
N ALA A 468 -56.74 -86.12 -1.72
CA ALA A 468 -57.16 -86.35 -3.10
C ALA A 468 -58.04 -85.31 -3.85
N THR A 469 -57.44 -84.82 -4.95
CA THR A 469 -58.05 -84.36 -6.22
C THR A 469 -58.98 -83.14 -6.21
N ARG A 470 -58.44 -81.95 -6.55
CA ARG A 470 -58.80 -81.14 -7.74
C ARG A 470 -58.12 -79.77 -7.70
N ARG A 471 -57.52 -79.37 -8.83
CA ARG A 471 -56.93 -78.05 -9.08
C ARG A 471 -57.97 -76.94 -8.88
N VAL A 472 -57.69 -76.00 -7.98
CA VAL A 472 -58.15 -74.60 -8.05
C VAL A 472 -56.95 -73.73 -7.65
N LYS A 473 -56.70 -72.64 -8.39
CA LYS A 473 -55.59 -71.69 -8.13
C LYS A 473 -55.75 -71.08 -6.73
N GLU A 474 -54.82 -71.39 -5.83
CA GLU A 474 -54.67 -70.77 -4.52
C GLU A 474 -54.17 -69.32 -4.69
N SER A 475 -54.97 -68.36 -4.23
CA SER A 475 -54.62 -66.94 -4.21
C SER A 475 -53.92 -66.62 -2.89
N GLU A 476 -52.66 -66.18 -2.95
CA GLU A 476 -51.86 -65.75 -1.81
C GLU A 476 -52.56 -64.62 -1.03
N THR A 477 -52.68 -64.75 0.29
CA THR A 477 -53.23 -63.72 1.17
C THR A 477 -52.35 -62.48 1.16
N GLN A 478 -52.75 -61.43 0.43
CA GLN A 478 -52.04 -60.14 0.37
C GLN A 478 -52.54 -59.19 1.46
N TYR A 479 -51.61 -58.50 2.12
CA TYR A 479 -51.91 -57.43 3.07
C TYR A 479 -51.85 -56.08 2.38
N ILE A 480 -52.91 -55.28 2.49
CA ILE A 480 -52.96 -53.91 1.93
C ILE A 480 -53.17 -52.88 3.05
N PRO A 481 -52.42 -51.77 3.08
CA PRO A 481 -52.70 -50.64 3.98
C PRO A 481 -54.07 -50.02 3.68
N SER A 482 -54.80 -49.66 4.73
CA SER A 482 -56.13 -49.03 4.65
C SER A 482 -56.12 -47.73 3.83
N GLN A 483 -55.00 -47.01 3.85
CA GLN A 483 -54.78 -45.73 3.16
C GLN A 483 -54.66 -45.87 1.63
N THR A 484 -54.31 -47.06 1.12
CA THR A 484 -54.17 -47.32 -0.32
C THR A 484 -55.52 -47.67 -0.97
N ILE A 485 -56.54 -47.94 -0.15
CA ILE A 485 -57.88 -48.29 -0.60
C ILE A 485 -58.58 -47.02 -1.05
N LYS A 486 -58.80 -46.91 -2.36
CA LYS A 486 -59.50 -45.77 -2.94
C LYS A 486 -60.98 -45.85 -2.59
N VAL A 487 -61.40 -45.01 -1.64
CA VAL A 487 -62.81 -44.78 -1.34
C VAL A 487 -63.37 -43.88 -2.43
N ASN A 488 -64.21 -44.43 -3.30
CA ASN A 488 -64.91 -43.66 -4.34
C ASN A 488 -66.02 -42.84 -3.69
N PHE A 489 -65.68 -41.66 -3.20
CA PHE A 489 -66.60 -40.68 -2.64
C PHE A 489 -66.80 -39.52 -3.63
N GLY A 490 -68.06 -39.17 -3.91
CA GLY A 490 -68.41 -38.23 -4.99
C GLY A 490 -68.15 -36.74 -4.68
N LYS A 491 -67.79 -36.39 -3.43
CA LYS A 491 -67.56 -35.01 -2.98
C LYS A 491 -66.09 -34.80 -2.60
N ALA A 492 -65.59 -33.57 -2.78
CA ALA A 492 -64.18 -33.23 -2.54
C ALA A 492 -63.85 -32.94 -1.07
N TRP A 493 -64.86 -32.69 -0.22
CA TRP A 493 -64.71 -32.45 1.22
C TRP A 493 -65.99 -32.89 1.95
N LEU A 494 -65.87 -33.11 3.27
CA LEU A 494 -66.99 -33.44 4.16
C LEU A 494 -67.49 -32.13 4.80
N ALA A 495 -68.70 -31.68 4.47
CA ALA A 495 -69.24 -30.40 4.91
C ALA A 495 -70.22 -30.52 6.10
N ASP A 496 -70.87 -31.67 6.25
CA ASP A 496 -71.85 -31.93 7.31
C ASP A 496 -71.78 -33.38 7.82
N GLU A 497 -72.56 -33.68 8.87
CA GLU A 497 -72.62 -35.01 9.48
C GLU A 497 -73.16 -36.08 8.51
N ALA A 498 -73.98 -35.71 7.52
CA ALA A 498 -74.50 -36.64 6.53
C ALA A 498 -73.41 -37.05 5.52
N ASP A 499 -72.54 -36.11 5.14
CA ASP A 499 -71.36 -36.39 4.31
C ASP A 499 -70.40 -37.37 5.00
N VAL A 500 -70.25 -37.27 6.33
CA VAL A 500 -69.42 -38.19 7.12
C VAL A 500 -69.97 -39.61 7.06
N GLU A 501 -71.28 -39.78 7.28
CA GLU A 501 -71.91 -41.11 7.23
C GLU A 501 -71.86 -41.71 5.81
N GLU A 502 -72.05 -40.89 4.78
CA GLU A 502 -71.92 -41.29 3.38
C GLU A 502 -70.49 -41.75 3.05
N TYR A 503 -69.47 -41.02 3.54
CA TYR A 503 -68.07 -41.41 3.40
C TYR A 503 -67.73 -42.69 4.16
N LEU A 504 -68.22 -42.85 5.40
CA LEU A 504 -68.02 -44.07 6.19
C LEU A 504 -68.69 -45.28 5.54
N SER A 505 -69.86 -45.11 4.92
CA SER A 505 -70.51 -46.19 4.17
C SER A 505 -69.70 -46.58 2.94
N ALA A 506 -69.23 -45.62 2.15
CA ALA A 506 -68.40 -45.88 0.98
C ALA A 506 -67.06 -46.54 1.38
N MET A 507 -66.47 -46.10 2.49
CA MET A 507 -65.27 -46.69 3.06
C MET A 507 -65.52 -48.13 3.52
N ARG A 508 -66.64 -48.39 4.20
CA ARG A 508 -67.04 -49.74 4.62
C ARG A 508 -67.22 -50.66 3.42
N GLU A 509 -67.85 -50.20 2.34
CA GLU A 509 -68.02 -50.99 1.12
C GLU A 509 -66.67 -51.32 0.47
N ALA A 510 -65.78 -50.35 0.35
CA ALA A 510 -64.43 -50.54 -0.21
C ALA A 510 -63.61 -51.54 0.64
N LEU A 511 -63.65 -51.41 1.97
CA LEU A 511 -62.99 -52.36 2.89
C LEU A 511 -63.57 -53.77 2.76
N MET A 512 -64.90 -53.90 2.69
CA MET A 512 -65.55 -55.21 2.58
C MET A 512 -65.30 -55.87 1.22
N ALA A 513 -65.14 -55.10 0.14
CA ALA A 513 -64.80 -55.62 -1.18
C ALA A 513 -63.39 -56.25 -1.18
N GLU A 514 -62.40 -55.55 -0.64
CA GLU A 514 -61.02 -56.04 -0.55
C GLU A 514 -60.89 -57.26 0.37
N ILE A 515 -61.64 -57.32 1.47
CA ILE A 515 -61.71 -58.52 2.34
C ILE A 515 -62.31 -59.72 1.60
N LYS A 516 -63.34 -59.52 0.77
CA LYS A 516 -63.97 -60.59 -0.03
C LYS A 516 -63.04 -61.15 -1.11
N GLU A 517 -62.08 -60.35 -1.58
CA GLU A 517 -61.02 -60.81 -2.50
C GLU A 517 -59.92 -61.62 -1.82
N GLY A 518 -60.05 -61.89 -0.51
CA GLY A 518 -59.07 -62.67 0.26
C GLY A 518 -57.88 -61.84 0.75
N LYS A 519 -57.94 -60.50 0.65
CA LYS A 519 -56.90 -59.61 1.17
C LYS A 519 -57.20 -59.25 2.62
N ARG A 520 -56.16 -59.11 3.43
CA ARG A 520 -56.27 -58.65 4.82
C ARG A 520 -55.89 -57.17 4.88
N ILE A 521 -56.75 -56.35 5.47
CA ILE A 521 -56.56 -54.90 5.50
C ILE A 521 -55.80 -54.53 6.78
N GLN A 522 -54.66 -53.88 6.60
CA GLN A 522 -53.89 -53.28 7.69
C GLN A 522 -54.48 -51.89 7.99
N ILE A 523 -55.12 -51.76 9.14
CA ILE A 523 -55.68 -50.47 9.61
C ILE A 523 -54.59 -49.58 10.12
#